data_AF-A0A293MQM1-F1
#
_entry.id   AF-A0A293MQM1-F1
#
_cell.length_a   1.000
_cell.length_b   1.000
_cell.length_c   1.000
_cell.angle_alpha   90.00
_cell.angle_beta   90.00
_cell.angle_gamma   90.00
#
_symmetry.space_group_name_H-M   'P 1'
#
loop_
_entity.id
_entity.type
_entity.pdbx_description
1 polymer ?
#
loop_
_entity_poly.entity_id
_entity_poly.type
_entity_poly.pdbx_seq_one_letter_code
_entity_poly.pdbx_strand_id
1 'polypeptide(L)'
;MAVTMVVGFYRTKRGQSELEELLGPLVRSVINDPELNIDLRPDDIYKVWGNHLETSMGRPCGMSYEVTPDEALQHLEVCRRLDLSVRQLGKKARQFVVAITKGKDKILYGIRSLSLTLVYRCP
;
A
#
# COMPACT_ATOMS: atom_id res chain seq x y z
N MET A 1 -20.72 -13.64 16.00
CA MET A 1 -20.27 -15.02 16.31
C MET A 1 -19.45 -15.63 15.17
N ALA A 2 -19.91 -15.60 13.92
CA ALA A 2 -19.22 -16.35 12.87
C ALA A 2 -18.11 -15.56 12.13
N VAL A 3 -18.24 -14.23 12.00
CA VAL A 3 -17.14 -13.37 11.55
C VAL A 3 -15.93 -13.51 12.48
N THR A 4 -16.15 -13.55 13.79
CA THR A 4 -15.10 -13.76 14.81
C THR A 4 -14.45 -15.14 14.72
N MET A 5 -15.20 -16.19 14.33
CA MET A 5 -14.63 -17.53 14.12
C MET A 5 -13.77 -17.60 12.85
N VAL A 6 -14.20 -16.97 11.76
CA VAL A 6 -13.41 -16.88 10.52
C VAL A 6 -12.11 -16.11 10.77
N VAL A 7 -12.19 -14.97 11.45
CA VAL A 7 -10.99 -14.19 11.84
C VAL A 7 -10.09 -15.01 12.78
N GLY A 8 -10.65 -15.81 13.69
CA GLY A 8 -9.90 -16.73 14.54
C GLY A 8 -9.15 -17.82 13.78
N PHE A 9 -9.75 -18.36 12.71
CA PHE A 9 -9.11 -19.34 11.83
C PHE A 9 -7.88 -18.74 11.11
N TYR A 10 -7.99 -17.52 10.57
CA TYR A 10 -6.85 -16.82 9.96
C TYR A 10 -5.78 -16.37 10.95
N ARG A 11 -6.10 -16.33 12.25
CA ARG A 11 -5.12 -16.12 13.32
C ARG A 11 -4.42 -17.41 13.76
N THR A 12 -4.89 -18.59 13.33
CA THR A 12 -4.24 -19.88 13.57
C THR A 12 -3.10 -20.10 12.59
N LYS A 13 -2.06 -20.86 12.97
CA LYS A 13 -0.87 -21.14 12.12
C LYS A 13 -1.21 -21.51 10.68
N ARG A 14 -2.24 -22.35 10.46
CA ARG A 14 -2.67 -22.79 9.13
C ARG A 14 -3.23 -21.64 8.27
N GLY A 15 -4.09 -20.80 8.83
CA GLY A 15 -4.65 -19.65 8.11
C GLY A 15 -3.64 -18.52 7.89
N GLN A 16 -2.67 -18.37 8.82
CA GLN A 16 -1.55 -17.46 8.63
C GLN A 16 -0.63 -17.92 7.50
N SER A 17 -0.30 -19.21 7.39
CA SER A 17 0.53 -19.73 6.30
C SER A 17 -0.09 -19.53 4.92
N GLU A 18 -1.42 -19.70 4.78
CA GLU A 18 -2.12 -19.43 3.51
C GLU A 18 -2.12 -17.93 3.16
N LEU A 19 -2.30 -17.06 4.15
CA LEU A 19 -2.24 -15.61 3.96
C LEU A 19 -0.80 -15.15 3.63
N GLU A 20 0.20 -15.74 4.27
CA GLU A 20 1.62 -15.48 4.02
C GLU A 20 2.03 -15.95 2.61
N GLU A 21 1.59 -17.12 2.16
CA GLU A 21 1.85 -17.59 0.80
C GLU A 21 1.26 -16.63 -0.25
N LEU A 22 0.09 -16.03 0.06
CA LEU A 22 -0.62 -15.13 -0.86
C LEU A 22 -0.08 -13.70 -0.85
N LEU A 23 0.08 -13.10 0.33
CA LEU A 23 0.44 -11.69 0.51
C LEU A 23 1.91 -11.49 0.86
N GLY A 24 2.56 -12.48 1.46
CA GLY A 24 3.98 -12.43 1.84
C GLY A 24 4.92 -12.00 0.70
N PRO A 25 4.86 -12.58 -0.52
CA PRO A 25 5.72 -12.14 -1.61
C PRO A 25 5.44 -10.69 -2.04
N LEU A 26 4.19 -10.23 -1.96
CA LEU A 26 3.83 -8.85 -2.31
C LEU A 26 4.31 -7.84 -1.26
N VAL A 27 4.13 -8.16 0.01
CA VAL A 27 4.62 -7.33 1.13
C VAL A 27 6.14 -7.24 1.08
N ARG A 28 6.85 -8.36 0.86
CA ARG A 28 8.31 -8.34 0.65
C ARG A 28 8.71 -7.50 -0.57
N SER A 29 7.96 -7.60 -1.68
CA SER A 29 8.19 -6.77 -2.87
C SER A 29 7.93 -5.28 -2.66
N VAL A 30 7.18 -4.89 -1.62
CA VAL A 30 6.98 -3.49 -1.24
C VAL A 30 8.08 -3.02 -0.30
N ILE A 31 8.44 -3.84 0.70
CA ILE A 31 9.49 -3.53 1.68
C ILE A 31 10.87 -3.43 1.01
N ASN A 32 11.16 -4.30 0.04
CA ASN A 32 12.45 -4.36 -0.63
C ASN A 32 12.55 -3.43 -1.84
N ASP A 33 11.57 -2.54 -2.07
CA ASP A 33 11.56 -1.62 -3.21
C ASP A 33 12.09 -0.24 -2.76
N PRO A 34 13.39 0.05 -2.96
CA PRO A 34 14.00 1.30 -2.50
C PRO A 34 13.54 2.52 -3.31
N GLU A 35 12.95 2.31 -4.49
CA GLU A 35 12.46 3.39 -5.36
C GLU A 35 10.96 3.66 -5.16
N LEU A 36 10.33 2.98 -4.19
CA LEU A 36 8.90 3.14 -3.92
C LEU A 36 8.64 4.46 -3.19
N ASN A 37 8.07 5.43 -3.91
CA ASN A 37 7.66 6.70 -3.35
C ASN A 37 6.13 6.82 -3.42
N ILE A 38 5.44 6.71 -2.29
CA ILE A 38 3.98 6.80 -2.21
C ILE A 38 3.53 8.07 -1.47
N ASP A 39 4.42 9.04 -1.30
CA ASP A 39 4.06 10.32 -0.71
C ASP A 39 3.02 11.02 -1.59
N LEU A 40 1.86 11.30 -0.99
CA LEU A 40 0.74 12.00 -1.62
C LEU A 40 0.60 13.44 -1.11
N ARG A 41 1.44 13.82 -0.13
CA ARG A 41 1.45 15.15 0.46
C ARG A 41 2.39 16.06 -0.34
N PRO A 42 1.89 17.11 -1.00
CA PRO A 42 2.72 17.96 -1.85
C PRO A 42 3.78 18.73 -1.05
N ASP A 43 3.52 19.05 0.22
CA ASP A 43 4.47 19.72 1.12
C ASP A 43 5.69 18.85 1.46
N ASP A 44 5.50 17.54 1.66
CA ASP A 44 6.62 16.62 1.86
C ASP A 44 7.42 16.43 0.57
N ILE A 45 6.73 16.26 -0.56
CA ILE A 45 7.39 16.06 -1.86
C ILE A 45 8.28 17.26 -2.17
N TYR A 46 7.79 18.47 -1.89
CA TYR A 46 8.57 19.69 -2.04
C TYR A 46 9.81 19.70 -1.13
N LYS A 47 9.67 19.34 0.15
CA LYS A 47 10.81 19.24 1.09
C LYS A 47 11.84 18.20 0.65
N VAL A 48 11.40 17.01 0.25
CA VAL A 48 12.27 15.92 -0.24
C VAL A 48 12.98 16.33 -1.53
N TRP A 49 12.29 17.02 -2.43
CA TRP A 49 12.88 17.58 -3.64
C TRP A 49 13.94 18.65 -3.33
N GLY A 50 13.64 19.58 -2.42
CA GLY A 50 14.59 20.58 -1.93
C GLY A 50 15.84 19.94 -1.35
N ASN A 51 15.68 18.97 -0.44
CA ASN A 51 16.79 18.22 0.15
C ASN A 51 17.66 17.50 -0.90
N HIS A 52 17.04 16.95 -1.95
CA HIS A 52 17.76 16.31 -3.05
C HIS A 52 18.57 17.34 -3.87
N LEU A 53 18.01 18.52 -4.13
CA LEU A 53 18.71 19.61 -4.80
C LEU A 53 19.88 20.14 -3.96
N GLU A 54 19.69 20.29 -2.65
CA GLU A 54 20.74 20.74 -1.72
C GLU A 54 21.90 19.74 -1.65
N THR A 55 21.57 18.44 -1.59
CA THR A 55 22.57 17.37 -1.62
C THR A 55 23.33 17.36 -2.95
N SER A 56 22.64 17.57 -4.07
CA SER A 56 23.26 17.59 -5.40
C SER A 56 24.12 18.84 -5.65
N MET A 57 23.74 19.99 -5.11
CA MET A 57 24.47 21.25 -5.30
C MET A 57 25.50 21.54 -4.20
N GLY A 58 25.46 20.80 -3.09
CA GLY A 58 26.36 20.98 -1.94
C GLY A 58 26.20 22.34 -1.24
N ARG A 59 25.11 23.05 -1.51
CA ARG A 59 24.79 24.38 -0.95
C ARG A 59 23.28 24.48 -0.71
N PRO A 60 22.84 25.21 0.33
CA PRO A 60 21.43 25.40 0.59
C PRO A 60 20.77 26.13 -0.58
N CYS A 61 19.62 25.61 -1.04
CA CYS A 61 18.97 26.07 -2.27
C CYS A 61 18.22 27.40 -2.11
N GLY A 62 18.16 27.94 -0.89
CA GLY A 62 17.36 29.14 -0.57
C GLY A 62 15.86 28.90 -0.69
N MET A 63 15.43 27.64 -0.76
CA MET A 63 14.01 27.27 -0.77
C MET A 63 13.46 27.37 0.66
N SER A 64 12.28 27.98 0.81
CA SER A 64 11.57 28.02 2.09
C SER A 64 11.22 26.60 2.56
N TYR A 65 11.48 26.26 3.83
CA TYR A 65 11.12 24.95 4.39
C TYR A 65 9.65 24.86 4.83
N GLU A 66 9.00 26.01 5.03
CA GLU A 66 7.58 26.13 5.33
C GLU A 66 6.86 26.66 4.09
N VAL A 67 6.30 25.74 3.31
CA VAL A 67 5.55 26.05 2.08
C VAL A 67 4.16 25.45 2.23
N THR A 68 3.15 26.22 1.87
CA THR A 68 1.77 25.72 1.86
C THR A 68 1.58 24.68 0.75
N PRO A 69 0.65 23.72 0.89
CA PRO A 69 0.41 22.71 -0.14
C PRO A 69 0.04 23.32 -1.50
N ASP A 70 -0.65 24.47 -1.53
CA ASP A 70 -0.97 25.21 -2.76
C ASP A 70 0.28 25.79 -3.44
N GLU A 71 1.20 26.38 -2.68
CA GLU A 71 2.47 26.88 -3.20
C GLU A 71 3.37 25.74 -3.72
N ALA A 72 3.40 24.61 -3.01
CA ALA A 72 4.16 23.42 -3.44
C ALA A 72 3.66 22.88 -4.80
N LEU A 73 2.34 22.92 -5.05
CA LEU A 73 1.74 22.49 -6.31
C LEU A 73 2.04 23.42 -7.49
N GLN A 74 2.47 24.66 -7.26
CA GLN A 74 2.90 25.55 -8.35
C GLN A 74 4.18 25.05 -9.03
N HIS A 75 4.96 24.18 -8.37
CA HIS A 75 6.15 23.59 -8.94
C HIS A 75 5.80 22.35 -9.78
N LEU A 76 6.12 22.42 -11.08
CA LEU A 76 5.87 21.34 -12.03
C LEU A 76 6.53 20.00 -11.62
N GLU A 77 7.71 20.07 -10.99
CA GLU A 77 8.44 18.90 -10.52
C GLU A 77 7.72 18.20 -9.35
N VAL A 78 7.08 18.95 -8.46
CA VAL A 78 6.26 18.40 -7.37
C VAL A 78 5.02 17.72 -7.95
N CYS A 79 4.33 18.37 -8.89
CA CYS A 79 3.20 17.77 -9.60
C CYS A 79 3.59 16.48 -10.34
N ARG A 80 4.74 16.47 -11.02
CA ARG A 80 5.25 15.28 -11.72
C ARG A 80 5.56 14.14 -10.76
N ARG A 81 6.25 14.42 -9.64
CA ARG A 81 6.55 13.42 -8.61
C ARG A 81 5.28 12.88 -7.96
N LEU A 82 4.30 13.73 -7.70
CA LEU A 82 3.00 13.33 -7.17
C LEU A 82 2.24 12.40 -8.14
N ASP A 83 2.19 12.73 -9.43
CA ASP A 83 1.56 11.84 -10.44
C ASP A 83 2.26 10.47 -10.52
N LEU A 84 3.59 10.46 -10.45
CA LEU A 84 4.35 9.21 -10.38
C LEU A 84 4.02 8.41 -9.12
N SER A 85 3.98 9.04 -7.94
CA SER A 85 3.60 8.39 -6.68
C SER A 85 2.21 7.77 -6.75
N VAL A 86 1.23 8.50 -7.30
CA VAL A 86 -0.16 8.02 -7.47
C VAL A 86 -0.20 6.81 -8.40
N ARG A 87 0.52 6.85 -9.52
CA ARG A 87 0.58 5.72 -10.46
C ARG A 87 1.27 4.50 -9.85
N GLN A 88 2.37 4.71 -9.12
CA GLN A 88 3.08 3.64 -8.42
C GLN A 88 2.18 2.98 -7.36
N LEU A 89 1.51 3.78 -6.52
CA LEU A 89 0.53 3.29 -5.55
C LEU A 89 -0.58 2.50 -6.24
N GLY A 90 -1.16 3.06 -7.32
CA GLY A 90 -2.21 2.38 -8.08
C GLY A 90 -1.76 1.05 -8.67
N LYS A 91 -0.52 0.96 -9.16
CA LYS A 91 0.06 -0.29 -9.69
C LYS A 91 0.22 -1.34 -8.58
N LYS A 92 0.80 -0.96 -7.44
CA LYS A 92 0.96 -1.87 -6.29
C LYS A 92 -0.40 -2.30 -5.75
N ALA A 93 -1.33 -1.38 -5.52
CA ALA A 93 -2.69 -1.69 -5.06
C ALA A 93 -3.40 -2.68 -5.98
N ARG A 94 -3.30 -2.52 -7.31
CA ARG A 94 -3.83 -3.49 -8.27
C ARG A 94 -3.19 -4.88 -8.13
N GLN A 95 -1.89 -4.96 -7.88
CA GLN A 95 -1.22 -6.26 -7.63
C GLN A 95 -1.77 -6.94 -6.37
N PHE A 96 -2.00 -6.19 -5.29
CA PHE A 96 -2.66 -6.72 -4.08
C PHE A 96 -4.08 -7.20 -4.38
N VAL A 97 -4.89 -6.41 -5.08
CA VAL A 97 -6.26 -6.80 -5.44
C VAL A 97 -6.30 -8.06 -6.30
N VAL A 98 -5.43 -8.16 -7.31
CA VAL A 98 -5.32 -9.35 -8.17
C VAL A 98 -4.92 -10.57 -7.35
N ALA A 99 -3.96 -10.43 -6.44
CA ALA A 99 -3.55 -11.54 -5.60
C ALA A 99 -4.65 -11.98 -4.66
N ILE A 100 -5.36 -11.05 -4.00
CA ILE A 100 -6.51 -11.36 -3.15
C ILE A 100 -7.61 -12.06 -3.97
N THR A 101 -7.88 -11.58 -5.18
CA THR A 101 -8.91 -12.16 -6.06
C THR A 101 -8.53 -13.57 -6.54
N LYS A 102 -7.26 -13.83 -6.83
CA LYS A 102 -6.75 -15.17 -7.15
C LYS A 102 -6.68 -16.08 -5.92
N GLY A 103 -6.44 -15.51 -4.75
CA GLY A 103 -6.47 -16.21 -3.47
C GLY A 103 -7.88 -16.60 -3.03
N LYS A 104 -8.92 -16.12 -3.72
CA LYS A 104 -10.32 -16.45 -3.47
C LYS A 104 -10.52 -17.96 -3.35
N ASP A 105 -9.96 -18.77 -4.23
CA ASP A 105 -10.15 -20.23 -4.16
C ASP A 105 -9.49 -20.84 -2.90
N LYS A 106 -8.27 -20.44 -2.56
CA LYS A 106 -7.56 -20.91 -1.35
C LYS A 106 -8.23 -20.46 -0.05
N ILE A 107 -8.57 -19.18 0.03
CA ILE A 107 -9.27 -18.55 1.16
C ILE A 107 -10.66 -19.16 1.34
N LEU A 108 -11.39 -19.42 0.23
CA LEU A 108 -12.70 -20.03 0.32
C LEU A 108 -12.66 -21.48 0.79
N TYR A 109 -11.62 -22.30 0.65
CA TYR A 109 -11.71 -23.68 1.17
C TYR A 109 -11.79 -23.73 2.70
N GLY A 110 -11.02 -22.93 3.42
CA GLY A 110 -11.09 -22.83 4.88
C GLY A 110 -12.37 -22.14 5.37
N ILE A 111 -12.79 -21.08 4.66
CA ILE A 111 -14.00 -20.32 5.00
C ILE A 111 -15.27 -21.07 4.60
N ARG A 112 -15.34 -21.77 3.45
CA ARG A 112 -16.53 -22.43 2.90
C ARG A 112 -17.11 -23.46 3.85
N SER A 113 -16.28 -24.22 4.56
CA SER A 113 -16.75 -25.12 5.61
C SER A 113 -17.45 -24.38 6.76
N LEU A 114 -16.98 -23.18 7.11
CA LEU A 114 -17.54 -22.35 8.19
C LEU A 114 -18.68 -21.44 7.71
N SER A 115 -18.63 -20.98 6.45
CA SER A 115 -19.56 -20.03 5.85
C SER A 115 -20.73 -20.70 5.16
N LEU A 116 -20.64 -21.96 4.70
CA LEU A 116 -21.84 -22.75 4.40
C LEU A 116 -22.75 -22.77 5.63
N THR A 117 -22.16 -23.04 6.80
CA THR A 117 -22.90 -23.05 8.07
C THR A 117 -23.50 -21.69 8.44
N LEU A 118 -23.02 -20.58 7.87
CA LEU A 118 -23.62 -19.25 8.03
C LEU A 118 -24.73 -18.98 7.01
N VAL A 119 -24.48 -19.27 5.73
CA VAL A 119 -25.43 -19.01 4.65
C VAL A 119 -26.65 -19.93 4.75
N TYR A 120 -26.47 -21.17 5.19
CA TYR A 120 -27.58 -22.11 5.45
C TYR A 120 -28.28 -21.88 6.80
N ARG A 121 -27.86 -20.87 7.59
CA ARG A 121 -28.40 -20.58 8.93
C ARG A 121 -28.97 -19.17 9.06
N CYS A 122 -29.10 -18.44 7.95
CA CYS A 122 -30.04 -17.32 7.86
C CYS A 122 -31.44 -17.85 7.52
N PRO A 123 -32.49 -17.50 8.28
CA PRO A 123 -33.88 -17.69 7.87
C PRO A 123 -34.28 -16.81 6.68
#